data_AF-A0A2E6H2D6-F1
#
_entry.id   AF-A0A2E6H2D6-F1
#
_cell.length_a   1.000
_cell.length_b   1.000
_cell.length_c   1.000
_cell.angle_alpha   90.00
_cell.angle_beta   90.00
_cell.angle_gamma   90.00
#
_symmetry.space_group_name_H-M   'P 1'
#
loop_
_entity.id
_entity.type
_entity.pdbx_description
1 polymer ?
#
loop_
_entity_poly.entity_id
_entity_poly.type
_entity_poly.pdbx_seq_one_letter_code
_entity_poly.pdbx_strand_id
1 'polypeptide(L)'
;MDDKRNIIVENPFHTARLKPKRKGKRPPKLLAVVHQSGCTGCEVCIAGCPVDSIELVPGPNPANPQFQQTVEIDLARCIGCQNCSQDCPWETIMMYESNDAFTAWGNETLFSELYVEESKIEEIKEKFGAVDKPEEPSPDDTPNEQDAS
;
A
#
# COMPACT_ATOMS: atom_id res chain seq x y z
N MET A 1 2.95 20.97 -22.89
CA MET A 1 2.87 19.50 -22.73
C MET A 1 2.99 19.27 -21.24
N ASP A 2 1.86 19.21 -20.54
CA ASP A 2 1.83 18.99 -19.11
C ASP A 2 2.45 17.62 -18.82
N ASP A 3 3.66 17.65 -18.26
CA ASP A 3 4.35 16.50 -17.65
C ASP A 3 3.57 16.12 -16.40
N LYS A 4 2.36 15.58 -16.58
CA LYS A 4 1.56 14.96 -15.52
C LYS A 4 2.26 13.67 -15.14
N ARG A 5 3.33 13.78 -14.37
CA ARG A 5 3.89 12.64 -13.65
C ARG A 5 2.76 12.08 -12.81
N ASN A 6 2.50 10.78 -12.97
CA ASN A 6 1.48 10.13 -12.18
C ASN A 6 2.03 10.00 -10.75
N ILE A 7 1.71 10.98 -9.90
CA ILE A 7 2.10 10.97 -8.50
C ILE A 7 1.08 10.11 -7.77
N ILE A 8 1.56 9.03 -7.16
CA ILE A 8 0.74 8.14 -6.35
C ILE A 8 0.94 8.51 -4.88
N VAL A 9 -0.16 8.67 -4.16
CA VAL A 9 -0.26 9.12 -2.78
C VAL A 9 -0.96 8.06 -1.92
N GLU A 10 -0.50 7.87 -0.69
CA GLU A 10 -1.07 6.88 0.25
C GLU A 10 -2.48 7.31 0.67
N ASN A 11 -3.45 6.43 0.52
CA ASN A 11 -4.83 6.73 0.85
C ASN A 11 -5.03 6.80 2.37
N PRO A 12 -5.53 7.92 2.90
CA PRO A 12 -5.78 8.10 4.32
C PRO A 12 -6.99 7.31 4.86
N PHE A 13 -7.62 6.42 4.10
CA PHE A 13 -8.70 5.56 4.63
C PHE A 13 -8.34 4.08 4.59
N HIS A 14 -7.19 3.73 4.00
CA HIS A 14 -6.71 2.36 3.97
C HIS A 14 -6.09 1.93 5.30
N THR A 15 -6.35 0.70 5.74
CA THR A 15 -5.90 0.22 7.05
C THR A 15 -4.40 -0.03 7.12
N ALA A 16 -3.74 -0.49 6.05
CA ALA A 16 -2.30 -0.68 6.04
C ALA A 16 -1.50 0.58 6.38
N ARG A 17 -2.05 1.79 6.13
CA ARG A 17 -1.37 3.05 6.46
C ARG A 17 -1.02 3.17 7.95
N LEU A 18 -1.77 2.50 8.82
CA LEU A 18 -1.58 2.54 10.28
C LEU A 18 -0.36 1.73 10.72
N LYS A 19 0.12 0.81 9.88
CA LYS A 19 1.28 -0.02 10.19
C LYS A 19 2.56 0.83 10.08
N PRO A 20 3.62 0.58 10.87
CA PRO A 20 4.84 1.37 10.78
C PRO A 20 5.55 1.15 9.44
N LYS A 21 5.99 2.24 8.79
CA LYS A 21 6.82 2.15 7.57
C LYS A 21 8.17 1.51 7.89
N ARG A 22 8.75 0.82 6.90
CA ARG A 22 10.07 0.19 7.07
C ARG A 22 11.13 1.23 7.46
N LYS A 23 11.93 0.92 8.47
CA LYS A 23 13.07 1.76 8.88
C LYS A 23 14.28 1.41 8.00
N GLY A 24 14.49 2.13 6.90
CA GLY A 24 15.66 1.91 6.05
C GLY A 24 15.74 2.85 4.86
N LYS A 25 16.93 3.41 4.61
CA LYS A 25 17.14 4.39 3.52
C LYS A 25 17.05 3.80 2.12
N ARG A 26 17.25 2.48 1.95
CA ARG A 26 17.26 1.83 0.62
C ARG A 26 16.04 0.91 0.46
N PRO A 27 15.29 1.01 -0.65
CA PRO A 27 14.24 0.04 -0.94
C PRO A 27 14.82 -1.37 -1.06
N PRO A 28 14.03 -2.41 -0.76
CA PRO A 28 14.44 -3.77 -1.08
C PRO A 28 14.70 -3.90 -2.58
N LYS A 29 15.33 -4.98 -3.02
CA LYS A 29 15.50 -5.22 -4.47
C LYS A 29 14.21 -5.69 -5.12
N LEU A 30 13.46 -6.50 -4.37
CA LEU A 30 12.24 -7.13 -4.83
C LEU A 30 11.08 -6.72 -3.91
N LEU A 31 9.92 -6.54 -4.50
CA LEU A 31 8.65 -6.32 -3.81
C LEU A 31 7.62 -7.33 -4.30
N ALA A 32 6.78 -7.77 -3.39
CA ALA A 32 5.72 -8.73 -3.69
C ALA A 32 4.46 -7.99 -4.15
N VAL A 33 3.87 -8.46 -5.24
CA VAL A 33 2.59 -7.98 -5.79
C VAL A 33 1.65 -9.17 -5.92
N VAL A 34 0.38 -8.99 -5.57
CA VAL A 34 -0.64 -10.03 -5.63
C VAL A 34 -1.50 -9.82 -6.87
N HIS A 35 -1.63 -10.85 -7.70
CA HIS A 35 -2.63 -10.89 -8.75
C HIS A 35 -3.98 -11.27 -8.15
N GLN A 36 -4.85 -10.29 -7.94
CA GLN A 36 -6.12 -10.56 -7.27
C GLN A 36 -7.06 -11.42 -8.13
N SER A 37 -6.82 -11.52 -9.45
CA SER A 37 -7.59 -12.38 -10.35
C SER A 37 -7.55 -13.88 -9.97
N GLY A 38 -6.45 -14.34 -9.36
CA GLY A 38 -6.33 -15.71 -8.85
C GLY A 38 -6.41 -15.81 -7.32
N CYS A 39 -6.37 -14.68 -6.61
CA CYS A 39 -6.35 -14.67 -5.16
C CYS A 39 -7.74 -15.04 -4.60
N THR A 40 -7.76 -15.92 -3.60
CA THR A 40 -9.00 -16.36 -2.94
C THR A 40 -9.17 -15.81 -1.52
N GLY A 41 -8.21 -15.00 -1.05
CA GLY A 41 -8.25 -14.48 0.31
C GLY A 41 -8.04 -15.55 1.39
N CYS A 42 -7.27 -16.61 1.11
CA CYS A 42 -7.03 -17.71 2.06
C CYS A 42 -6.15 -17.36 3.28
N GLU A 43 -5.63 -16.14 3.36
CA GLU A 43 -4.87 -15.56 4.49
C GLU A 43 -3.54 -16.26 4.88
N VAL A 44 -3.14 -17.34 4.20
CA VAL A 44 -1.87 -18.06 4.49
C VAL A 44 -0.66 -17.12 4.45
N CYS A 45 -0.60 -16.26 3.43
CA CYS A 45 0.49 -15.30 3.26
C CYS A 45 0.51 -14.20 4.35
N ILE A 46 -0.64 -13.86 4.94
CA ILE A 46 -0.72 -12.86 6.02
C ILE A 46 0.04 -13.38 7.23
N ALA A 47 -0.24 -14.63 7.64
CA ALA A 47 0.44 -15.27 8.76
C ALA A 47 1.96 -15.44 8.52
N GLY A 48 2.37 -15.65 7.27
CA GLY A 48 3.78 -15.82 6.89
C GLY A 48 4.58 -14.52 6.77
N CYS A 49 3.93 -13.35 6.79
CA CYS A 49 4.61 -12.08 6.58
C CYS A 49 5.32 -11.58 7.87
N PRO A 50 6.67 -11.49 7.87
CA PRO A 50 7.43 -11.13 9.09
C PRO A 50 7.28 -9.66 9.50
N VAL A 51 6.74 -8.81 8.61
CA VAL A 51 6.56 -7.38 8.83
C VAL A 51 5.10 -6.95 8.76
N ASP A 52 4.19 -7.93 8.72
CA ASP A 52 2.75 -7.71 8.62
C ASP A 52 2.38 -6.72 7.50
N SER A 53 3.04 -6.79 6.34
CA SER A 53 2.75 -5.89 5.21
C SER A 53 1.56 -6.34 4.35
N ILE A 54 0.80 -7.37 4.77
CA ILE A 54 -0.27 -7.95 3.97
C ILE A 54 -1.59 -7.78 4.73
N GLU A 55 -2.67 -7.45 4.02
CA GLU A 55 -3.99 -7.35 4.62
C GLU A 55 -5.09 -7.90 3.71
N LEU A 56 -6.21 -8.26 4.32
CA LEU A 56 -7.39 -8.73 3.61
C LEU A 56 -8.19 -7.51 3.13
N VAL A 57 -8.50 -7.46 1.85
CA VAL A 57 -9.30 -6.39 1.24
C VAL A 57 -10.72 -6.87 0.91
N PRO A 58 -11.72 -5.99 0.97
CA PRO A 58 -13.08 -6.30 0.56
C PRO A 58 -13.15 -6.83 -0.86
N GLY A 59 -14.08 -7.76 -1.11
CA GLY A 59 -14.34 -8.25 -2.46
C GLY A 59 -14.96 -7.20 -3.39
N PRO A 60 -15.01 -7.48 -4.70
CA PRO A 60 -15.38 -6.51 -5.73
C PRO A 60 -16.85 -6.07 -5.70
N ASN A 61 -17.71 -6.74 -4.91
CA ASN A 61 -19.13 -6.39 -4.80
C ASN A 61 -19.38 -5.54 -3.54
N PRO A 62 -19.69 -4.24 -3.65
CA PRO A 62 -19.94 -3.39 -2.49
C PRO A 62 -21.18 -3.80 -1.67
N ALA A 63 -22.13 -4.50 -2.28
CA ALA A 63 -23.32 -5.00 -1.58
C ALA A 63 -23.03 -6.28 -0.77
N ASN A 64 -21.93 -6.97 -1.06
CA ASN A 64 -21.47 -8.14 -0.32
C ASN A 64 -19.93 -8.17 -0.27
N PRO A 65 -19.31 -7.25 0.51
CA PRO A 65 -17.86 -7.07 0.52
C PRO A 65 -17.11 -8.25 1.15
N GLN A 66 -17.80 -9.14 1.87
CA GLN A 66 -17.22 -10.36 2.43
C GLN A 66 -17.09 -11.50 1.40
N PHE A 67 -17.73 -11.38 0.24
CA PHE A 67 -17.64 -12.40 -0.80
C PHE A 67 -16.47 -12.13 -1.73
N GLN A 68 -15.65 -13.15 -2.02
CA GLN A 68 -14.46 -13.05 -2.88
C GLN A 68 -13.45 -11.97 -2.41
N GLN A 69 -13.19 -11.96 -1.09
CA GLN A 69 -12.10 -11.16 -0.55
C GLN A 69 -10.76 -11.62 -1.11
N THR A 70 -9.83 -10.69 -1.23
CA THR A 70 -8.47 -10.94 -1.69
C THR A 70 -7.50 -10.35 -0.70
N VAL A 71 -6.20 -10.60 -0.89
CA VAL A 71 -5.18 -9.95 -0.09
C VAL A 71 -4.47 -8.87 -0.91
N GLU A 72 -4.03 -7.85 -0.20
CA GLU A 72 -3.19 -6.80 -0.74
C GLU A 72 -1.88 -6.70 0.05
N ILE A 73 -0.80 -6.35 -0.64
CA ILE A 73 0.54 -6.15 -0.06
C ILE A 73 0.91 -4.68 -0.12
N ASP A 74 1.25 -4.14 1.04
CA ASP A 74 1.80 -2.80 1.18
C ASP A 74 3.26 -2.74 0.74
N LEU A 75 3.50 -2.07 -0.38
CA LEU A 75 4.82 -1.92 -0.99
C LEU A 75 5.80 -1.06 -0.17
N ALA A 76 5.31 -0.09 0.61
CA ALA A 76 6.17 0.74 1.47
C ALA A 76 6.68 -0.04 2.70
N ARG A 77 5.96 -1.09 3.10
CA ARG A 77 6.26 -1.90 4.29
C ARG A 77 6.92 -3.24 3.94
N CYS A 78 6.65 -3.77 2.75
CA CYS A 78 7.26 -5.00 2.27
C CYS A 78 8.79 -4.92 2.27
N ILE A 79 9.43 -5.97 2.80
CA ILE A 79 10.89 -6.10 2.87
C ILE A 79 11.46 -7.03 1.80
N GLY A 80 10.62 -7.58 0.92
CA GLY A 80 11.05 -8.46 -0.16
C GLY A 80 11.56 -9.84 0.30
N CYS A 81 11.04 -10.35 1.42
CA CYS A 81 11.49 -11.64 2.01
C CYS A 81 11.04 -12.89 1.23
N GLN A 82 10.06 -12.76 0.32
CA GLN A 82 9.54 -13.83 -0.56
C GLN A 82 8.76 -14.96 0.14
N ASN A 83 8.56 -14.93 1.46
CA ASN A 83 7.74 -15.96 2.14
C ASN A 83 6.35 -16.10 1.50
N CYS A 84 5.66 -14.98 1.30
CA CYS A 84 4.32 -14.96 0.71
C CYS A 84 4.24 -15.57 -0.70
N SER A 85 5.28 -15.45 -1.54
CA SER A 85 5.27 -16.06 -2.88
C SER A 85 5.48 -17.57 -2.83
N GLN A 86 6.22 -18.07 -1.83
CA GLN A 86 6.43 -19.50 -1.63
C GLN A 86 5.24 -20.16 -0.93
N ASP A 87 4.61 -19.45 0.00
CA ASP A 87 3.51 -19.97 0.84
C ASP A 87 2.14 -19.89 0.14
N CYS A 88 2.04 -19.18 -1.00
CA CYS A 88 0.76 -19.03 -1.69
C CYS A 88 0.35 -20.34 -2.39
N PRO A 89 -0.74 -21.00 -1.98
CA PRO A 89 -1.18 -22.25 -2.62
C PRO A 89 -1.74 -22.04 -4.03
N TRP A 90 -2.00 -20.79 -4.42
CA TRP A 90 -2.54 -20.41 -5.72
C TRP A 90 -1.49 -19.80 -6.64
N GLU A 91 -0.24 -19.66 -6.18
CA GLU A 91 0.86 -19.07 -6.93
C GLU A 91 0.55 -17.65 -7.48
N THR A 92 -0.28 -16.89 -6.78
CA THR A 92 -0.78 -15.58 -7.24
C THR A 92 0.09 -14.41 -6.79
N ILE A 93 1.18 -14.66 -6.08
CA ILE A 93 2.04 -13.61 -5.52
C ILE A 93 3.36 -13.65 -6.28
N MET A 94 3.65 -12.59 -7.02
CA MET A 94 4.85 -12.48 -7.83
C MET A 94 5.81 -11.43 -7.26
N MET A 95 7.09 -11.66 -7.51
CA MET A 95 8.17 -10.78 -7.05
C MET A 95 8.64 -9.91 -8.21
N TYR A 96 8.53 -8.60 -8.04
CA TYR A 96 8.95 -7.59 -9.03
C TYR A 96 10.12 -6.79 -8.50
N GLU A 97 10.94 -6.23 -9.39
CA GLU A 97 11.92 -5.22 -8.99
C GLU A 97 11.23 -4.00 -8.40
N SER A 98 11.85 -3.34 -7.41
CA SER A 98 11.18 -2.28 -6.64
C SER A 98 10.64 -1.12 -7.46
N ASN A 99 11.29 -0.78 -8.59
CA ASN A 99 10.80 0.28 -9.48
C ASN A 99 9.60 -0.19 -10.31
N ASP A 100 9.55 -1.47 -10.66
CA ASP A 100 8.52 -2.05 -11.52
C ASP A 100 7.29 -2.50 -10.72
N ALA A 101 7.46 -2.80 -9.43
CA ALA A 101 6.40 -3.27 -8.55
C ALA A 101 5.24 -2.29 -8.44
N PHE A 102 5.49 -0.99 -8.39
CA PHE A 102 4.42 0.03 -8.38
C PHE A 102 3.63 0.05 -9.69
N THR A 103 4.31 -0.21 -10.82
CA THR A 103 3.67 -0.29 -12.14
C THR A 103 2.85 -1.57 -12.26
N ALA A 104 3.39 -2.71 -11.83
CA ALA A 104 2.69 -3.99 -11.82
C ALA A 104 1.44 -3.93 -10.92
N TRP A 105 1.60 -3.43 -9.69
CA TRP A 105 0.51 -3.21 -8.75
C TRP A 105 -0.59 -2.29 -9.31
N GLY A 106 -0.21 -1.22 -10.02
CA GLY A 106 -1.18 -0.28 -10.61
C GLY A 106 -1.94 -0.84 -11.82
N ASN A 107 -1.37 -1.82 -12.54
CA ASN A 107 -1.93 -2.37 -13.77
C ASN A 107 -2.68 -3.69 -13.57
N GLU A 108 -2.35 -4.47 -12.54
CA GLU A 108 -2.83 -5.84 -12.39
C GLU A 108 -3.90 -5.96 -11.28
N THR A 109 -5.17 -5.79 -11.68
CA THR A 109 -6.36 -6.52 -11.14
C THR A 109 -6.43 -6.57 -9.59
N LEU A 110 -7.05 -5.70 -8.80
CA LEU A 110 -8.29 -4.89 -8.85
C LEU A 110 -8.15 -3.73 -7.85
N PHE A 111 -8.90 -2.64 -8.05
CA PHE A 111 -9.26 -1.52 -7.13
C PHE A 111 -8.47 -1.36 -5.83
N SER A 112 -7.15 -1.46 -5.86
CA SER A 112 -6.41 -1.13 -4.66
C SER A 112 -6.66 0.34 -4.38
N GLU A 113 -7.21 0.59 -3.20
CA GLU A 113 -7.36 1.92 -2.67
C GLU A 113 -6.13 2.31 -1.85
N LEU A 114 -5.07 1.49 -1.72
CA LEU A 114 -3.93 1.81 -0.83
C LEU A 114 -3.10 3.00 -1.33
N TYR A 115 -2.79 3.05 -2.63
CA TYR A 115 -2.09 4.17 -3.26
C TYR A 115 -2.88 4.70 -4.47
N VAL A 116 -3.41 5.91 -4.37
CA VAL A 116 -4.25 6.49 -5.42
C VAL A 116 -3.57 7.67 -6.07
N GLU A 117 -4.00 8.03 -7.28
CA GLU A 117 -3.58 9.29 -7.88
C GLU A 117 -4.09 10.46 -7.04
N GLU A 118 -3.33 11.56 -7.03
CA GLU A 118 -3.71 12.78 -6.30
C GLU A 118 -5.11 13.29 -6.67
N SER A 119 -5.50 13.17 -7.94
CA SER A 119 -6.85 13.50 -8.43
C SER A 119 -7.96 12.63 -7.81
N LYS A 120 -7.70 11.35 -7.55
CA LYS A 120 -8.68 10.41 -6.97
C LYS A 120 -8.83 10.59 -5.47
N ILE A 121 -7.89 11.25 -4.79
CA ILE A 121 -8.01 11.54 -3.35
C ILE A 121 -9.26 12.38 -3.06
N GLU A 122 -9.57 13.37 -3.90
CA GLU A 122 -10.73 14.25 -3.70
C GLU A 122 -12.04 13.44 -3.70
N GLU A 123 -12.22 12.54 -4.66
CA GLU A 123 -13.38 11.65 -4.76
C GLU A 123 -13.52 10.76 -3.51
N ILE A 124 -12.41 10.24 -3.00
CA ILE A 124 -12.38 9.40 -1.81
C ILE A 124 -12.72 10.22 -0.56
N LYS A 125 -12.18 11.44 -0.42
CA LYS A 125 -12.51 12.35 0.69
C LYS A 125 -13.99 12.68 0.73
N GLU A 126 -14.61 12.90 -0.43
CA GLU A 126 -16.06 13.12 -0.53
C GLU A 126 -16.85 11.87 -0.15
N LYS A 127 -16.44 10.67 -0.62
CA LYS A 127 -17.08 9.38 -0.31
C LYS A 127 -17.06 9.05 1.18
N PHE A 128 -15.98 9.39 1.89
CA PHE A 128 -15.79 9.08 3.32
C PHE A 128 -16.03 10.27 4.26
N GLY A 129 -16.36 11.46 3.74
CA GLY A 129 -16.78 12.63 4.52
C GLY A 129 -15.72 13.23 5.44
N ALA A 130 -14.43 13.07 5.12
CA ALA A 130 -13.34 13.46 6.00
C ALA A 130 -12.67 14.77 5.55
N VAL A 131 -12.76 15.78 6.42
CA VAL A 131 -12.01 17.04 6.34
C VAL A 131 -10.60 16.79 6.89
N ASP A 132 -9.58 17.32 6.21
CA ASP A 132 -8.17 17.11 6.54
C ASP A 132 -7.86 17.49 8.00
N LYS A 133 -7.20 16.59 8.74
CA LYS A 133 -6.58 16.90 10.02
C LYS A 133 -5.22 17.57 9.73
N PRO A 134 -4.88 18.71 10.35
CA PRO A 134 -3.63 19.41 10.09
C PRO A 134 -2.41 18.52 10.36
N GLU A 135 -1.43 18.60 9.46
CA GLU A 135 -0.15 17.87 9.55
C GLU A 135 0.51 18.06 10.92
N GLU A 136 0.91 16.96 11.54
CA GLU A 136 1.80 17.02 12.70
C GLU A 136 3.17 17.55 12.21
N PRO A 137 3.75 18.57 12.86
CA PRO A 137 4.98 19.19 12.39
C PRO A 137 6.11 18.17 12.34
N SER A 138 6.88 18.24 11.26
CA SER A 138 8.05 17.37 11.07
C SER A 138 9.06 17.60 12.20
N PRO A 139 9.78 16.56 12.68
CA PRO A 139 10.80 16.73 13.72
C PRO A 139 12.01 17.57 13.28
N ASP A 140 12.06 18.03 12.02
CA ASP A 140 13.12 18.88 11.49
C ASP A 140 12.82 20.39 11.62
N ASP A 141 11.64 20.79 12.12
CA ASP A 141 11.21 22.19 12.27
C ASP A 141 11.39 22.77 13.69
N THR A 142 12.28 22.21 14.53
CA THR A 142 12.71 22.91 15.76
C THR A 142 13.69 24.02 15.38
N PRO A 143 13.40 25.31 15.65
CA PRO A 143 14.40 26.36 15.54
C PRO A 143 15.57 26.04 16.47
N ASN A 144 16.78 25.98 15.92
CA ASN A 144 18.00 25.81 16.70
C ASN A 144 18.14 27.03 17.63
N GLU A 145 17.96 26.84 18.94
CA GLU A 145 18.12 27.87 19.97
C GLU A 145 19.61 28.14 20.24
N GLN A 146 20.33 28.59 19.21
CA GLN A 146 21.72 29.02 19.28
C GLN A 146 21.97 30.15 18.27
N ASP A 147 21.30 31.29 18.46
CA ASP A 147 21.75 32.61 17.97
C ASP A 147 20.98 33.70 18.74
N ALA A 148 21.18 33.71 20.06
CA ALA A 148 20.79 34.81 20.93
C ALA A 148 21.90 35.00 21.98
N SER A 149 23.04 35.53 21.54
CA SER A 149 24.02 36.31 22.32
C SER A 149 25.09 36.89 21.41
#